data_AF-A0A7R9WWB8-F1
#
_entry.id   AF-A0A7R9WWB8-F1
#
_cell.length_a   1.000
_cell.length_b   1.000
_cell.length_c   1.000
_cell.angle_alpha   90.00
_cell.angle_beta   90.00
_cell.angle_gamma   90.00
#
_symmetry.space_group_name_H-M   'P 1'
#
loop_
_entity.id
_entity.type
_entity.pdbx_description
1 polymer ?
#
loop_
_entity_poly.entity_id
_entity_poly.type
_entity_poly.pdbx_seq_one_letter_code
_entity_poly.pdbx_strand_id
1 'polypeptide(L)'
;AIRRNDVNLVRRFCDAGLSPNPCNRHGDSVVHMICRRNQLGMLRTLLRYGCHLQCTDDLGRTPLHDACWTTQPNWELITLLLQVDIHVLQAMDCYGKTPLCYVPVVAHRAWNAYLQSKLDLFWPTGHVQGPPKLTKHRPHAFPIADPSNAVPLNVAAFIANGQIAPEDASLCIHEDGAGVHGVVAGGANHDDLNHNGRHDDDSSICTDNYDDDDDDIETDSDIDYESDDSDFHREGDNFIISLHGNRNAFSAMMPSAVNV
;
A
#
# COMPACT_ATOMS: atom_id res chain seq x y z
N ALA A 1 2.23 7.10 13.67
CA ALA A 1 2.90 5.89 14.21
C ALA A 1 3.87 5.23 13.21
N ILE A 2 3.42 4.86 12.00
CA ILE A 2 4.24 4.15 10.98
C ILE A 2 5.49 4.94 10.54
N ARG A 3 5.32 6.23 10.22
CA ARG A 3 6.43 7.14 9.82
C ARG A 3 7.58 7.15 10.84
N ARG A 4 7.22 7.19 12.12
CA ARG A 4 8.14 7.19 13.28
C ARG A 4 8.60 5.79 13.69
N ASN A 5 8.16 4.73 12.99
CA ASN A 5 8.42 3.32 13.32
C ASN A 5 8.01 2.95 14.76
N ASP A 6 6.94 3.57 15.28
CA ASP A 6 6.48 3.33 16.65
C ASP A 6 5.60 2.08 16.72
N VAL A 7 6.25 0.93 16.87
CA VAL A 7 5.60 -0.39 16.94
C VAL A 7 4.64 -0.49 18.12
N ASN A 8 4.94 0.16 19.25
CA ASN A 8 4.13 0.06 20.45
C ASN A 8 2.81 0.82 20.29
N LEU A 9 2.86 2.02 19.68
CA LEU A 9 1.64 2.77 19.37
C LEU A 9 0.78 2.02 18.33
N VAL A 10 1.40 1.40 17.32
CA VAL A 10 0.64 0.57 16.35
C VAL A 10 -0.04 -0.62 17.02
N ARG A 11 0.63 -1.30 17.95
CA ARG A 11 -0.01 -2.39 18.72
C ARG A 11 -1.24 -1.89 19.47
N ARG A 12 -1.11 -0.77 20.18
CA ARG A 12 -2.25 -0.16 20.91
C ARG A 12 -3.41 0.18 19.98
N PHE A 13 -3.13 0.72 18.79
CA PHE A 13 -4.17 0.96 17.78
C PHE A 13 -4.85 -0.33 17.32
N CYS A 14 -4.09 -1.38 17.00
CA CYS A 14 -4.68 -2.64 16.57
C CYS A 14 -5.41 -3.38 17.70
N ASP A 15 -4.92 -3.29 18.94
CA ASP A 15 -5.57 -3.83 20.14
C ASP A 15 -6.88 -3.11 20.43
N ALA A 16 -6.95 -1.81 20.11
CA ALA A 16 -8.17 -1.00 20.13
C ALA A 16 -9.16 -1.32 18.99
N GLY A 17 -8.80 -2.26 18.11
CA GLY A 17 -9.62 -2.66 16.97
C GLY A 17 -9.49 -1.74 15.76
N LEU A 18 -8.50 -0.85 15.67
CA LEU A 18 -8.26 -0.17 14.39
C LEU A 18 -7.82 -1.20 13.35
N SER A 19 -8.36 -1.07 12.14
CA SER A 19 -7.97 -1.91 11.02
C SER A 19 -6.45 -1.85 10.80
N PRO A 20 -5.79 -3.00 10.52
CA PRO A 20 -4.40 -3.05 10.12
C PRO A 20 -4.20 -2.77 8.62
N ASN A 21 -5.28 -2.52 7.87
CA ASN A 21 -5.27 -2.35 6.41
C ASN A 21 -5.63 -0.93 5.91
N PRO A 22 -5.35 0.18 6.63
CA PRO A 22 -5.70 1.49 6.12
C PRO A 22 -4.83 1.84 4.91
N CYS A 23 -5.41 2.65 4.02
CA CYS A 23 -4.73 3.28 2.89
C CYS A 23 -5.04 4.77 2.88
N ASN A 24 -4.19 5.56 2.22
CA ASN A 24 -4.44 6.98 2.00
C ASN A 24 -5.30 7.19 0.73
N ARG A 25 -5.52 8.46 0.38
CA ARG A 25 -6.28 8.85 -0.83
C ARG A 25 -5.69 8.38 -2.16
N HIS A 26 -4.41 7.98 -2.18
CA HIS A 26 -3.70 7.44 -3.35
C HIS A 26 -3.68 5.90 -3.33
N GLY A 27 -4.41 5.29 -2.41
CA GLY A 27 -4.41 3.85 -2.20
C GLY A 27 -3.11 3.30 -1.63
N ASP A 28 -2.20 4.17 -1.16
CA ASP A 28 -0.95 3.78 -0.53
C ASP A 28 -1.27 3.15 0.84
N SER A 29 -1.43 1.83 0.85
CA SER A 29 -1.60 1.04 2.09
C SER A 29 -0.39 1.21 3.02
N VAL A 30 -0.61 1.10 4.33
CA VAL A 30 0.49 1.15 5.33
C VAL A 30 1.64 0.17 5.04
N VAL A 31 1.37 -0.94 4.36
CA VAL A 31 2.38 -1.93 3.96
C VAL A 31 3.37 -1.36 2.93
N HIS A 32 2.91 -0.56 1.97
CA HIS A 32 3.77 0.11 1.00
C HIS A 32 4.77 1.03 1.70
N MET A 33 4.29 1.92 2.59
CA MET A 33 5.16 2.78 3.41
C MET A 33 6.18 1.99 4.24
N ILE A 34 5.77 0.87 4.85
CA ILE A 34 6.65 -0.01 5.63
C ILE A 34 7.73 -0.64 4.74
N CYS A 35 7.35 -1.06 3.53
CA CYS A 35 8.25 -1.66 2.55
C CYS A 35 9.27 -0.64 2.04
N ARG A 36 8.80 0.57 1.66
CA ARG A 36 9.64 1.70 1.24
C ARG A 36 10.68 2.07 2.29
N ARG A 37 10.29 2.04 3.57
CA ARG A 37 11.17 2.37 4.73
C ARG A 37 11.88 1.18 5.33
N ASN A 38 11.75 -0.01 4.74
CA ASN A 38 12.41 -1.24 5.16
C ASN A 38 12.13 -1.67 6.63
N GLN A 39 10.92 -1.39 7.13
CA GLN A 39 10.54 -1.56 8.54
C GLN A 39 10.04 -2.97 8.87
N LEU A 40 10.90 -3.99 8.80
CA LEU A 40 10.53 -5.39 9.03
C LEU A 40 9.81 -5.65 10.38
N GLY A 41 10.26 -5.03 11.47
CA GLY A 41 9.63 -5.20 12.79
C GLY A 41 8.19 -4.69 12.84
N MET A 42 7.92 -3.59 12.14
CA MET A 42 6.57 -3.05 11.97
C MET A 42 5.72 -3.99 11.12
N LEU A 43 6.25 -4.46 9.99
CA LEU A 43 5.56 -5.40 9.09
C LEU A 43 5.11 -6.65 9.84
N ARG A 44 6.03 -7.28 10.59
CA ARG A 44 5.72 -8.48 11.40
C ARG A 44 4.64 -8.24 12.43
N THR A 45 4.61 -7.04 13.00
CA THR A 45 3.58 -6.68 13.98
C THR A 45 2.23 -6.59 13.29
N LEU A 46 2.09 -5.83 12.21
CA LEU A 46 0.84 -5.72 11.47
C LEU A 46 0.34 -7.05 10.89
N LEU A 47 1.25 -7.91 10.42
CA LEU A 47 0.88 -9.26 9.94
C LEU A 47 0.22 -10.10 11.03
N ARG A 48 0.65 -9.97 12.30
CA ARG A 48 0.00 -10.66 13.43
C ARG A 48 -1.43 -10.18 13.68
N TYR A 49 -1.76 -8.95 13.27
CA TYR A 49 -3.10 -8.38 13.37
C TYR A 49 -3.95 -8.61 12.11
N GLY A 50 -3.45 -9.35 11.11
CA GLY A 50 -4.22 -9.65 9.89
C GLY A 50 -4.05 -8.62 8.77
N CYS A 51 -2.90 -7.96 8.71
CA CYS A 51 -2.55 -7.08 7.61
C CYS A 51 -2.40 -7.85 6.28
N HIS A 52 -2.96 -7.33 5.20
CA HIS A 52 -2.92 -7.92 3.86
C HIS A 52 -1.72 -7.39 3.07
N LEU A 53 -0.96 -8.32 2.46
CA LEU A 53 0.18 -8.00 1.59
C LEU A 53 -0.17 -8.03 0.09
N GLN A 54 -1.34 -8.59 -0.25
CA GLN A 54 -1.86 -8.63 -1.63
C GLN A 54 -2.72 -7.39 -1.86
N CYS A 55 -2.07 -6.25 -1.97
CA CYS A 55 -2.69 -4.98 -2.32
C CYS A 55 -1.87 -4.26 -3.39
N THR A 56 -2.47 -3.24 -3.99
CA THR A 56 -1.80 -2.30 -4.89
C THR A 56 -2.15 -0.88 -4.50
N ASP A 57 -1.37 0.10 -4.92
CA ASP A 57 -1.75 1.53 -4.94
C ASP A 57 -2.51 1.91 -6.23
N ASP A 58 -2.84 3.20 -6.40
CA ASP A 58 -3.62 3.70 -7.55
C ASP A 58 -2.90 3.49 -8.89
N LEU A 59 -1.57 3.38 -8.84
CA LEU A 59 -0.71 3.13 -9.99
C LEU A 59 -0.56 1.62 -10.26
N GLY A 60 -1.20 0.76 -9.46
CA GLY A 60 -1.05 -0.69 -9.57
C GLY A 60 0.27 -1.22 -9.00
N ARG A 61 1.04 -0.40 -8.28
CA ARG A 61 2.26 -0.84 -7.61
C ARG A 61 1.89 -1.68 -6.41
N THR A 62 2.56 -2.83 -6.30
CA THR A 62 2.50 -3.71 -5.12
C THR A 62 3.48 -3.25 -4.06
N PRO A 63 3.35 -3.70 -2.78
CA PRO A 63 4.36 -3.42 -1.75
C PRO A 63 5.79 -3.86 -2.11
N LEU A 64 5.93 -4.83 -3.02
CA LEU A 64 7.25 -5.25 -3.51
C LEU A 64 7.91 -4.18 -4.39
N HIS A 65 7.14 -3.36 -5.14
CA HIS A 65 7.71 -2.24 -5.89
C HIS A 65 8.47 -1.28 -4.97
N ASP A 66 7.82 -0.90 -3.86
CA ASP A 66 8.45 -0.05 -2.84
C ASP A 66 9.64 -0.71 -2.15
N ALA A 67 9.54 -2.01 -1.85
CA ALA A 67 10.64 -2.75 -1.23
C ALA A 67 11.87 -2.90 -2.16
N CYS A 68 11.67 -2.85 -3.48
CA CYS A 68 12.73 -2.88 -4.47
C CYS A 68 13.44 -1.54 -4.64
N TRP A 69 12.80 -0.43 -4.26
CA TRP A 69 13.34 0.92 -4.41
C TRP A 69 14.33 1.28 -3.29
N THR A 70 15.38 0.49 -3.15
CA THR A 70 16.44 0.69 -2.15
C THR A 70 17.75 0.04 -2.55
N THR A 71 18.87 0.62 -2.12
CA THR A 71 20.21 0.02 -2.30
C THR A 71 20.55 -1.03 -1.24
N GLN A 72 19.80 -1.06 -0.12
CA GLN A 72 20.04 -1.94 1.02
C GLN A 72 18.77 -2.74 1.36
N PRO A 73 18.39 -3.71 0.51
CA PRO A 73 17.18 -4.49 0.72
C PRO A 73 17.28 -5.34 1.99
N ASN A 74 16.19 -5.38 2.78
CA ASN A 74 16.07 -6.39 3.83
C ASN A 74 15.53 -7.69 3.22
N TRP A 75 16.41 -8.66 3.06
CA TRP A 75 16.07 -9.95 2.46
C TRP A 75 14.97 -10.70 3.20
N GLU A 76 14.82 -10.50 4.50
CA GLU A 76 13.75 -11.14 5.28
C GLU A 76 12.39 -10.47 5.00
N LEU A 77 12.35 -9.15 4.82
CA LEU A 77 11.16 -8.44 4.34
C LEU A 77 10.77 -8.90 2.93
N ILE A 78 11.74 -8.96 2.01
CA ILE A 78 11.51 -9.45 0.65
C ILE A 78 11.03 -10.91 0.67
N THR A 79 11.63 -11.76 1.53
CA THR A 79 11.20 -13.16 1.70
C THR A 79 9.73 -13.22 2.11
N LEU A 80 9.30 -12.41 3.08
CA LEU A 80 7.91 -12.39 3.55
C LEU A 80 6.94 -12.00 2.43
N LEU A 81 7.27 -11.00 1.62
CA LEU A 81 6.42 -10.59 0.48
C LEU A 81 6.32 -11.70 -0.57
N LEU A 82 7.45 -12.30 -0.95
CA LEU A 82 7.50 -13.36 -1.97
C LEU A 82 6.86 -14.67 -1.52
N GLN A 83 6.82 -14.95 -0.21
CA GLN A 83 6.13 -16.12 0.34
C GLN A 83 4.61 -16.06 0.18
N VAL A 84 4.04 -14.86 0.07
CA VAL A 84 2.60 -14.71 -0.14
C VAL A 84 2.23 -15.12 -1.55
N ASP A 85 2.95 -14.57 -2.53
CA ASP A 85 2.83 -14.94 -3.93
C ASP A 85 4.11 -14.49 -4.63
N ILE A 86 4.85 -15.42 -5.20
CA ILE A 86 6.11 -15.14 -5.89
C ILE A 86 5.92 -14.32 -7.16
N HIS A 87 4.77 -14.46 -7.83
CA HIS A 87 4.53 -13.80 -9.12
C HIS A 87 4.37 -12.29 -8.97
N VAL A 88 4.27 -11.77 -7.75
CA VAL A 88 4.31 -10.32 -7.53
C VAL A 88 5.60 -9.69 -8.09
N LEU A 89 6.67 -10.47 -8.31
CA LEU A 89 7.86 -10.08 -9.09
C LEU A 89 7.56 -9.68 -10.55
N GLN A 90 6.43 -10.12 -11.10
CA GLN A 90 5.99 -9.92 -12.47
C GLN A 90 4.75 -9.02 -12.57
N ALA A 91 4.19 -8.61 -11.44
CA ALA A 91 3.10 -7.65 -11.44
C ALA A 91 3.62 -6.34 -12.06
N MET A 92 2.89 -5.82 -13.04
CA MET A 92 3.23 -4.57 -13.68
C MET A 92 2.35 -3.45 -13.12
N ASP A 93 2.96 -2.30 -12.88
CA ASP A 93 2.24 -1.06 -12.61
C ASP A 93 1.63 -0.49 -13.91
N CYS A 94 0.95 0.66 -13.80
CA CYS A 94 0.36 1.37 -14.93
C CYS A 94 1.38 1.83 -15.99
N TYR A 95 2.67 1.85 -15.65
CA TYR A 95 3.77 2.18 -16.57
C TYR A 95 4.37 0.92 -17.22
N GLY A 96 3.82 -0.26 -16.96
CA GLY A 96 4.36 -1.53 -17.45
C GLY A 96 5.68 -1.93 -16.78
N LYS A 97 6.01 -1.35 -15.62
CA LYS A 97 7.23 -1.67 -14.88
C LYS A 97 6.93 -2.73 -13.83
N THR A 98 7.82 -3.71 -13.71
CA THR A 98 7.80 -4.71 -12.63
C THR A 98 8.54 -4.17 -11.41
N PRO A 99 8.37 -4.76 -10.20
CA PRO A 99 9.11 -4.31 -9.02
C PRO A 99 10.61 -4.26 -9.24
N LEU A 100 11.14 -5.22 -10.01
CA LEU A 100 12.57 -5.33 -10.22
C LEU A 100 13.14 -4.24 -11.14
N CYS A 101 12.30 -3.57 -11.94
CA CYS A 101 12.69 -2.39 -12.71
C CYS A 101 13.11 -1.21 -11.81
N TYR A 102 12.63 -1.18 -10.56
CA TYR A 102 12.94 -0.14 -9.59
C TYR A 102 14.20 -0.44 -8.76
N VAL A 103 14.83 -1.61 -8.94
CA VAL A 103 16.05 -1.98 -8.22
C VAL A 103 17.23 -1.16 -8.74
N PRO A 104 17.95 -0.43 -7.87
CA PRO A 104 19.14 0.31 -8.26
C PRO A 104 20.22 -0.62 -8.84
N VAL A 105 20.91 -0.18 -9.89
CA VAL A 105 21.97 -0.97 -10.57
C VAL A 105 23.03 -1.49 -9.60
N VAL A 106 23.38 -0.69 -8.58
CA VAL A 106 24.35 -1.08 -7.54
C VAL A 106 23.91 -2.31 -6.72
N ALA A 107 22.60 -2.53 -6.59
CA ALA A 107 22.02 -3.63 -5.82
C ALA A 107 21.73 -4.87 -6.69
N HIS A 108 21.84 -4.79 -8.03
CA HIS A 108 21.54 -5.88 -8.96
C HIS A 108 22.28 -7.17 -8.62
N ARG A 109 23.57 -7.08 -8.29
CA ARG A 109 24.38 -8.24 -7.89
C ARG A 109 23.85 -8.90 -6.61
N ALA A 110 23.44 -8.09 -5.64
CA ALA A 110 22.94 -8.59 -4.36
C ALA A 110 21.58 -9.28 -4.53
N TRP A 111 20.69 -8.70 -5.35
CA TRP A 111 19.40 -9.30 -5.73
C TRP A 111 19.57 -10.62 -6.48
N ASN A 112 20.46 -10.68 -7.46
CA ASN A 112 20.77 -11.93 -8.18
C ASN A 112 21.30 -13.00 -7.22
N ALA A 113 22.22 -12.66 -6.31
CA ALA A 113 22.74 -13.60 -5.32
C ALA A 113 21.64 -14.09 -4.37
N TYR A 114 20.76 -13.20 -3.92
CA TYR A 114 19.63 -13.56 -3.06
C TYR A 114 18.64 -14.50 -3.76
N LEU A 115 18.14 -14.13 -4.95
CA LEU A 115 17.19 -14.96 -5.70
C LEU A 115 17.80 -16.32 -6.06
N GLN A 116 19.09 -16.34 -6.42
CA GLN A 116 19.83 -17.59 -6.65
C GLN A 116 19.85 -18.48 -5.40
N SER A 117 20.06 -17.90 -4.21
CA SER A 117 20.05 -18.66 -2.95
C SER A 117 18.68 -19.21 -2.57
N LYS A 118 17.60 -18.69 -3.17
CA LYS A 118 16.21 -19.06 -2.90
C LYS A 118 15.56 -19.84 -4.04
N LEU A 119 16.32 -20.31 -5.03
CA LEU A 119 15.80 -21.05 -6.18
C LEU A 119 14.90 -22.22 -5.79
N ASP A 120 15.37 -23.06 -4.87
CA ASP A 120 14.63 -24.27 -4.47
C ASP A 120 13.39 -23.94 -3.63
N LEU A 121 13.40 -22.79 -2.94
CA LEU A 121 12.27 -22.32 -2.14
C LEU A 121 11.13 -21.82 -3.04
N PHE A 122 11.49 -21.08 -4.08
CA PHE A 122 10.57 -20.25 -4.84
C PHE A 122 10.22 -20.81 -6.22
N TRP A 123 11.14 -21.56 -6.85
CA TRP A 123 10.93 -22.24 -8.13
C TRP A 123 11.23 -23.74 -8.04
N PRO A 124 10.50 -24.51 -7.20
CA PRO A 124 10.67 -25.96 -7.15
C PRO A 124 10.37 -26.59 -8.52
N THR A 125 11.15 -27.59 -8.90
CA THR A 125 11.00 -28.28 -10.20
C THR A 125 9.62 -28.91 -10.34
N GLY A 126 8.96 -28.69 -11.48
CA GLY A 126 7.68 -29.33 -11.84
C GLY A 126 6.40 -28.58 -11.43
N HIS A 127 6.49 -27.42 -10.76
CA HIS A 127 5.31 -26.61 -10.47
C HIS A 127 5.10 -25.55 -11.56
N VAL A 128 4.04 -25.68 -12.34
CA VAL A 128 3.53 -24.58 -13.19
C VAL A 128 2.64 -23.72 -12.29
N GLN A 129 3.03 -22.49 -12.04
CA GLN A 129 2.22 -21.56 -11.27
C GLN A 129 1.51 -20.58 -12.22
N GLY A 130 0.25 -20.25 -11.91
CA GLY A 130 -0.55 -19.32 -12.70
C GLY A 130 -0.20 -17.86 -12.40
N PRO A 131 -0.77 -16.89 -13.15
CA PRO A 131 -0.49 -15.47 -12.92
C PRO A 131 -0.86 -15.04 -11.50
N PRO A 132 -0.20 -14.00 -10.96
CA PRO A 132 -0.43 -13.52 -9.60
C PRO A 132 -1.92 -13.25 -9.38
N LYS A 133 -2.43 -13.51 -8.17
CA LYS A 133 -3.85 -13.23 -7.89
C LYS A 133 -4.21 -11.76 -8.09
N LEU A 134 -3.26 -10.87 -7.82
CA LEU A 134 -3.41 -9.42 -7.99
C LEU A 134 -3.70 -8.99 -9.43
N THR A 135 -3.21 -9.71 -10.44
CA THR A 135 -3.43 -9.33 -11.85
C THR A 135 -4.79 -9.77 -12.38
N LYS A 136 -5.59 -10.48 -11.57
CA LYS A 136 -6.96 -10.86 -11.93
C LYS A 136 -7.96 -9.71 -11.80
N HIS A 137 -7.58 -8.66 -11.08
CA HIS A 137 -8.44 -7.54 -10.76
C HIS A 137 -7.72 -6.23 -11.06
N ARG A 138 -8.48 -5.16 -11.29
CA ARG A 138 -7.90 -3.82 -11.41
C ARG A 138 -7.29 -3.42 -10.05
N PRO A 139 -6.26 -2.56 -10.04
CA PRO A 139 -5.83 -1.91 -8.81
C PRO A 139 -7.04 -1.33 -8.07
N HIS A 140 -7.12 -1.53 -6.76
CA HIS A 140 -8.24 -1.09 -5.91
C HIS A 140 -9.63 -1.57 -6.30
N ALA A 141 -9.75 -2.63 -7.12
CA ALA A 141 -11.06 -3.12 -7.52
C ALA A 141 -11.95 -3.54 -6.33
N PHE A 142 -11.33 -3.92 -5.20
CA PHE A 142 -12.04 -4.30 -4.00
C PHE A 142 -11.37 -3.68 -2.76
N PRO A 143 -12.16 -3.11 -1.83
CA PRO A 143 -11.65 -2.74 -0.52
C PRO A 143 -11.01 -3.95 0.17
N ILE A 144 -9.85 -3.75 0.79
CA ILE A 144 -9.22 -4.79 1.60
C ILE A 144 -10.13 -5.03 2.80
N ALA A 145 -10.57 -6.28 2.99
CA ALA A 145 -11.46 -6.61 4.08
C ALA A 145 -10.79 -6.34 5.44
N ASP A 146 -11.53 -5.68 6.31
CA ASP A 146 -11.12 -5.48 7.70
C ASP A 146 -11.25 -6.79 8.49
N PRO A 147 -10.40 -7.01 9.51
CA PRO A 147 -10.58 -8.13 10.40
C PRO A 147 -11.90 -7.99 11.18
N SER A 148 -12.48 -9.12 11.60
CA SER A 148 -13.83 -9.14 12.20
C SER A 148 -14.00 -8.33 13.49
N ASN A 149 -12.89 -7.93 14.12
CA ASN A 149 -12.85 -7.11 15.33
C ASN A 149 -12.59 -5.62 15.05
N ALA A 150 -12.65 -5.18 13.78
CA ALA A 150 -12.40 -3.80 13.44
C ALA A 150 -13.51 -2.87 13.95
N VAL A 151 -13.11 -1.74 14.55
CA VAL A 151 -14.03 -0.68 14.95
C VAL A 151 -14.58 0.05 13.73
N PRO A 152 -15.80 0.61 13.80
CA PRO A 152 -16.36 1.36 12.68
C PRO A 152 -15.53 2.63 12.40
N LEU A 153 -15.59 3.11 11.15
CA LEU A 153 -14.77 4.22 10.64
C LEU A 153 -14.89 5.52 11.46
N ASN A 154 -16.08 5.82 11.99
CA ASN A 154 -16.29 6.99 12.85
C ASN A 154 -15.47 6.91 14.16
N VAL A 155 -15.45 5.75 14.82
CA VAL A 155 -14.65 5.51 16.03
C VAL A 155 -13.16 5.52 15.69
N ALA A 156 -12.77 4.91 14.57
CA ALA A 156 -11.39 4.94 14.10
C ALA A 156 -10.89 6.38 13.86
N ALA A 157 -11.72 7.27 13.31
CA ALA A 157 -11.38 8.66 13.07
C ALA A 157 -11.11 9.44 14.36
N PHE A 158 -11.93 9.25 15.40
CA PHE A 158 -11.71 9.86 16.72
C PHE A 158 -10.37 9.44 17.35
N ILE A 159 -10.02 8.16 17.22
CA ILE A 159 -8.75 7.62 17.74
C ILE A 159 -7.56 8.15 16.92
N ALA A 160 -7.70 8.20 15.59
CA ALA A 160 -6.67 8.72 14.69
C ALA A 160 -6.38 10.20 14.92
N ASN A 161 -7.41 11.01 15.20
CA ASN A 161 -7.29 12.43 15.52
C ASN A 161 -6.83 12.69 16.97
N GLY A 162 -6.60 11.64 17.77
CA GLY A 162 -6.18 11.76 19.17
C GLY A 162 -7.25 12.31 20.10
N GLN A 163 -8.52 12.32 19.67
CA GLN A 163 -9.65 12.77 20.49
C GLN A 163 -10.04 11.70 21.52
N ILE A 164 -9.76 10.43 21.23
CA ILE A 164 -10.03 9.28 22.10
C ILE A 164 -8.75 8.44 22.20
N ALA A 165 -8.41 7.98 23.40
CA ALA A 165 -7.29 7.06 23.58
C ALA A 165 -7.66 5.69 22.99
N PRO A 166 -6.71 4.95 22.38
CA PRO A 166 -6.99 3.62 21.82
C PRO A 166 -7.68 2.69 22.82
N GLU A 167 -7.29 2.78 24.09
CA GLU A 167 -7.81 1.94 25.17
C GLU A 167 -9.30 2.21 25.46
N ASP A 168 -9.78 3.41 25.17
CA ASP A 168 -11.17 3.85 25.40
C ASP A 168 -12.10 3.56 24.22
N ALA A 169 -11.58 3.05 23.09
CA ALA A 169 -12.34 2.75 21.88
C ALA A 169 -13.56 1.84 22.14
N SER A 170 -13.40 0.88 23.05
CA SER A 170 -14.45 -0.06 23.44
C SER A 170 -15.68 0.60 24.08
N LEU A 171 -15.50 1.75 24.73
CA LEU A 171 -16.60 2.49 25.36
C LEU A 171 -17.53 3.11 24.31
N CYS A 172 -16.97 3.52 23.16
CA CYS A 172 -17.72 4.13 22.07
C CYS A 172 -18.58 3.14 21.27
N ILE A 173 -18.28 1.84 21.34
CA ILE A 173 -19.01 0.79 20.61
C ILE A 173 -20.35 0.46 21.30
N HIS A 174 -20.52 0.84 22.57
CA HIS A 174 -21.70 0.52 23.37
C HIS A 174 -22.80 1.60 23.38
N GLU A 175 -22.64 2.71 22.64
CA GLU A 175 -23.58 3.84 22.67
C GLU A 175 -24.60 3.90 21.52
N ASP A 176 -24.64 2.92 20.61
CA ASP A 176 -25.63 2.87 19.50
C ASP A 176 -27.05 2.41 19.92
N GLY A 177 -27.44 2.70 21.16
CA GLY A 177 -28.79 2.49 21.69
C GLY A 177 -29.60 3.76 21.95
N ALA A 178 -28.99 4.94 21.95
CA ALA A 178 -29.71 6.18 22.25
C ALA A 178 -29.12 7.37 21.51
N GLY A 179 -29.90 7.87 20.55
CA GLY A 179 -29.95 9.23 20.02
C GLY A 179 -28.74 10.14 20.25
N VAL A 180 -28.11 10.52 19.14
CA VAL A 180 -27.18 11.64 19.04
C VAL A 180 -27.78 12.89 19.69
N HIS A 181 -27.37 13.18 20.92
CA HIS A 181 -27.60 14.46 21.57
C HIS A 181 -26.29 14.93 22.24
N GLY A 182 -25.62 15.83 21.52
CA GLY A 182 -24.87 16.95 22.08
C GLY A 182 -23.75 16.63 23.07
N VAL A 183 -22.52 16.56 22.57
CA VAL A 183 -21.39 17.11 23.32
C VAL A 183 -21.11 18.50 22.75
N VAL A 184 -21.54 19.50 23.52
CA VAL A 184 -21.32 20.92 23.28
C VAL A 184 -19.92 21.29 23.75
N ALA A 185 -19.10 21.77 22.83
CA ALA A 185 -18.06 22.77 23.04
C ALA A 185 -17.93 23.46 21.67
N GLY A 186 -18.25 24.72 21.42
CA GLY A 186 -18.23 25.89 22.26
C GLY A 186 -17.62 27.00 21.40
N GLY A 187 -18.45 27.78 20.71
CA GLY A 187 -18.11 29.13 20.22
C GLY A 187 -17.91 29.32 18.71
N ALA A 188 -18.91 29.94 18.08
CA ALA A 188 -18.85 31.20 17.32
C ALA A 188 -19.63 31.17 15.99
N ASN A 189 -20.58 32.09 15.90
CA ASN A 189 -21.55 32.31 14.82
C ASN A 189 -20.92 32.80 13.51
N HIS A 190 -21.49 32.43 12.35
CA HIS A 190 -22.21 33.39 11.49
C HIS A 190 -22.99 32.68 10.35
N ASP A 191 -24.31 32.83 10.42
CA ASP A 191 -25.34 33.08 9.40
C ASP A 191 -25.20 32.60 7.93
N ASP A 192 -26.20 31.81 7.54
CA ASP A 192 -27.07 31.92 6.34
C ASP A 192 -26.44 32.26 4.97
N LEU A 193 -26.71 31.41 3.95
CA LEU A 193 -27.80 31.64 2.99
C LEU A 193 -27.97 30.50 1.98
N ASN A 194 -29.24 30.20 1.77
CA ASN A 194 -29.88 29.24 0.88
C ASN A 194 -29.87 29.69 -0.60
N HIS A 195 -29.57 28.80 -1.56
CA HIS A 195 -30.19 28.87 -2.89
C HIS A 195 -30.35 27.50 -3.57
N ASN A 196 -31.59 27.28 -4.03
CA ASN A 196 -32.10 26.14 -4.79
C ASN A 196 -31.65 26.13 -6.26
N GLY A 197 -31.57 24.93 -6.87
CA GLY A 197 -32.19 24.71 -8.19
C GLY A 197 -31.44 23.88 -9.25
N ARG A 198 -31.89 22.62 -9.40
CA ARG A 198 -32.36 21.94 -10.65
C ARG A 198 -31.40 21.56 -11.81
N HIS A 199 -31.65 20.31 -12.28
CA HIS A 199 -31.57 19.76 -13.66
C HIS A 199 -30.16 19.61 -14.28
N ASP A 200 -29.77 18.58 -15.05
CA ASP A 200 -30.34 17.33 -15.60
C ASP A 200 -29.15 16.43 -16.03
N ASP A 201 -29.44 15.16 -16.37
CA ASP A 201 -28.59 14.17 -17.04
C ASP A 201 -27.65 14.70 -18.14
N ASP A 202 -26.42 14.21 -18.26
CA ASP A 202 -25.98 13.39 -19.40
C ASP A 202 -24.60 12.73 -19.18
N SER A 203 -24.44 11.63 -19.88
CA SER A 203 -23.33 10.71 -20.01
C SER A 203 -22.10 11.24 -20.77
N SER A 204 -20.95 10.67 -20.39
CA SER A 204 -19.75 10.39 -21.20
C SER A 204 -18.70 11.49 -21.40
N ILE A 205 -17.47 10.97 -21.44
CA ILE A 205 -16.22 11.51 -22.00
C ILE A 205 -15.31 12.22 -20.98
N CYS A 206 -14.20 11.50 -20.71
CA CYS A 206 -12.97 11.99 -20.15
C CYS A 206 -12.49 13.23 -20.90
N THR A 207 -12.46 14.36 -20.22
CA THR A 207 -11.49 15.42 -20.47
C THR A 207 -11.17 16.08 -19.14
N ASP A 208 -9.88 16.17 -18.89
CA ASP A 208 -9.25 16.84 -17.77
C ASP A 208 -9.82 18.24 -17.54
N ASN A 209 -10.16 18.54 -16.29
CA ASN A 209 -10.13 19.87 -15.69
C ASN A 209 -9.88 19.67 -14.20
N TYR A 210 -8.60 19.67 -13.84
CA TYR A 210 -8.15 19.88 -12.48
C TYR A 210 -8.32 21.37 -12.20
N ASP A 211 -9.50 21.76 -11.72
CA ASP A 211 -9.70 23.08 -11.14
C ASP A 211 -9.35 23.00 -9.65
N ASP A 212 -8.19 23.57 -9.34
CA ASP A 212 -7.74 23.99 -8.01
C ASP A 212 -8.74 24.98 -7.42
N ASP A 213 -9.19 24.74 -6.19
CA ASP A 213 -9.54 25.77 -5.21
C ASP A 213 -9.57 25.14 -3.79
N ASP A 214 -8.48 25.42 -3.07
CA ASP A 214 -8.20 25.55 -1.64
C ASP A 214 -9.15 24.96 -0.56
N ASP A 215 -8.54 24.28 0.43
CA ASP A 215 -8.58 24.73 1.84
C ASP A 215 -7.61 23.91 2.73
N ASP A 216 -6.54 24.59 3.14
CA ASP A 216 -5.72 24.46 4.37
C ASP A 216 -5.68 23.11 5.11
N ILE A 217 -4.62 22.31 4.86
CA ILE A 217 -4.02 21.46 5.89
C ILE A 217 -2.51 21.69 5.88
N GLU A 218 -2.00 22.04 7.07
CA GLU A 218 -0.62 22.37 7.40
C GLU A 218 0.44 21.65 6.57
N THR A 219 1.40 22.44 6.08
CA THR A 219 2.63 22.01 5.43
C THR A 219 3.41 21.04 6.33
N ASP A 220 3.21 19.74 6.13
CA ASP A 220 3.92 18.67 6.83
C ASP A 220 5.29 18.46 6.15
N SER A 221 6.21 19.38 6.39
CA SER A 221 7.55 19.48 5.79
C SER A 221 8.56 18.48 6.34
N ASP A 222 8.20 17.21 6.56
CA ASP A 222 9.13 16.21 7.13
C ASP A 222 8.84 14.74 6.74
N ILE A 223 8.29 14.50 5.55
CA ILE A 223 8.70 13.36 4.72
C ILE A 223 8.70 13.86 3.29
N ASP A 224 9.89 13.90 2.71
CA ASP A 224 10.15 14.11 1.31
C ASP A 224 9.16 13.28 0.45
N TYR A 225 8.06 13.91 0.03
CA TYR A 225 7.79 13.96 -1.40
C TYR A 225 8.96 14.74 -1.99
N GLU A 226 10.13 14.10 -2.07
CA GLU A 226 10.99 14.36 -3.19
C GLU A 226 10.13 13.92 -4.36
N SER A 227 9.38 14.90 -4.88
CA SER A 227 9.08 15.06 -6.29
C SER A 227 10.41 15.14 -7.04
N ASP A 228 11.26 14.13 -6.87
CA ASP A 228 12.27 13.73 -7.81
C ASP A 228 11.52 13.03 -8.95
N ASP A 229 10.64 13.82 -9.58
CA ASP A 229 10.44 13.84 -11.02
C ASP A 229 11.71 14.39 -11.70
N SER A 230 12.89 14.32 -11.07
CA SER A 230 14.14 14.19 -11.79
C SER A 230 14.15 12.83 -12.47
N ASP A 231 13.38 12.74 -13.55
CA ASP A 231 13.82 12.18 -14.81
C ASP A 231 14.80 11.00 -14.65
N PHE A 232 14.41 9.99 -13.88
CA PHE A 232 15.00 8.66 -13.98
C PHE A 232 14.37 7.99 -15.21
N HIS A 233 14.31 8.71 -16.33
CA HIS A 233 14.45 8.12 -17.66
C HIS A 233 15.85 7.51 -17.75
N ARG A 234 16.08 6.44 -16.97
CA ARG A 234 17.05 5.42 -17.33
C ARG A 234 16.49 4.69 -18.54
N GLU A 235 16.62 5.31 -19.71
CA GLU A 235 16.70 4.56 -20.94
C GLU A 235 17.86 3.57 -20.79
N GLY A 236 17.55 2.27 -20.68
CA GLY A 236 18.47 1.23 -21.13
C GLY A 236 18.93 0.14 -20.15
N ASP A 237 18.83 0.31 -18.83
CA ASP A 237 19.32 -0.73 -17.89
C ASP A 237 18.17 -1.63 -17.41
N ASN A 238 17.63 -2.46 -18.31
CA ASN A 238 16.70 -3.52 -17.89
C ASN A 238 17.43 -4.45 -16.91
N PHE A 239 16.96 -4.52 -15.66
CA PHE A 239 17.47 -5.48 -14.69
C PHE A 239 17.17 -6.90 -15.18
N ILE A 240 18.21 -7.62 -15.60
CA ILE A 240 18.10 -9.02 -16.01
C ILE A 240 18.44 -9.91 -14.82
N ILE A 241 17.47 -10.72 -14.41
CA ILE A 241 17.69 -11.74 -13.40
C ILE A 241 18.52 -12.88 -14.03
N SER A 242 19.65 -13.20 -13.42
CA SER A 242 20.55 -14.25 -13.89
C SER A 242 20.54 -15.44 -12.93
N LEU A 243 19.57 -16.33 -13.13
CA LEU A 243 19.41 -17.56 -12.33
C LEU A 243 20.09 -18.75 -13.00
N HIS A 244 21.18 -19.22 -12.41
CA HIS A 244 21.94 -20.37 -12.91
C HIS A 244 21.37 -21.66 -12.30
N GLY A 245 21.16 -22.69 -13.13
CA GLY A 245 20.84 -24.04 -12.64
C GLY A 245 19.36 -24.43 -12.56
N ASN A 246 18.42 -23.55 -12.91
CA ASN A 246 16.99 -23.89 -12.97
C ASN A 246 16.32 -23.33 -14.24
N ARG A 247 16.15 -24.19 -15.26
CA ARG A 247 15.52 -23.83 -16.55
C ARG A 247 14.08 -23.31 -16.39
N ASN A 248 13.36 -23.74 -15.35
CA ASN A 248 11.98 -23.31 -15.11
C ASN A 248 11.92 -21.91 -14.53
N ALA A 249 12.91 -21.49 -13.72
CA ALA A 249 12.95 -20.14 -13.18
C ALA A 249 13.10 -19.10 -14.30
N PHE A 250 13.97 -19.37 -15.28
CA PHE A 250 14.15 -18.54 -16.47
C PHE A 250 12.88 -18.47 -17.35
N SER A 251 12.20 -19.61 -17.54
CA SER A 251 10.96 -19.68 -18.33
C SER A 251 9.75 -19.07 -17.62
N ALA A 252 9.71 -19.12 -16.28
CA ALA A 252 8.66 -18.48 -15.51
C ALA A 252 8.83 -16.96 -15.54
N MET A 253 10.06 -16.46 -15.46
CA MET A 253 10.40 -15.03 -15.37
C MET A 253 10.24 -14.22 -16.65
N MET A 254 10.36 -14.86 -17.82
CA MET A 254 10.09 -14.20 -19.08
C MET A 254 8.59 -14.25 -19.34
N PRO A 255 7.85 -13.12 -19.38
CA PRO A 255 6.57 -13.15 -20.07
C PRO A 255 6.87 -13.66 -21.47
N SER A 256 6.14 -14.71 -21.90
CA SER A 256 6.12 -15.07 -23.32
C SER A 256 6.00 -13.77 -24.08
N ALA A 257 6.98 -13.48 -24.93
CA ALA A 257 7.02 -12.28 -25.73
C ALA A 257 5.59 -11.97 -26.18
N VAL A 258 5.06 -10.85 -25.71
CA VAL A 258 3.78 -10.36 -26.16
C VAL A 258 3.99 -10.08 -27.64
N ASN A 259 3.59 -11.05 -28.47
CA ASN A 259 3.25 -10.81 -29.86
C ASN A 259 2.10 -9.80 -29.83
N VAL A 260 2.43 -8.52 -29.98
CA VAL A 260 1.60 -7.50 -30.61
C VAL A 260 2.50 -6.71 -31.54
#